data_AF-A0A2V8NHL3-F1
#
_entry.id   AF-A0A2V8NHL3-F1
#
_cell.length_a   1.000
_cell.length_b   1.000
_cell.length_c   1.000
_cell.angle_alpha   90.00
_cell.angle_beta   90.00
_cell.angle_gamma   90.00
#
_symmetry.space_group_name_H-M   'P 1'
#
loop_
_entity.id
_entity.type
_entity.pdbx_description
1 polymer ?
#
loop_
_entity_poly.entity_id
_entity_poly.type
_entity_poly.pdbx_seq_one_letter_code
_entity_poly.pdbx_strand_id
1 'polypeptide(L)' 'MDGLPDAVLANRSRLELAIAIDALLEELEKESQQRRAVVELKFFLGLTDEEAAGALDLTLQTLQREWYCARRWLFERLK' A
#
# COMPACT_ATOMS: atom_id res chain seq x y z
N MET A 1 -12.60 -10.27 -7.69
CA MET A 1 -11.44 -10.43 -6.78
C MET A 1 -10.55 -11.49 -7.40
N ASP A 2 -9.67 -11.11 -8.33
CA ASP A 2 -8.63 -12.03 -8.80
C ASP A 2 -7.49 -12.00 -7.80
N GLY A 3 -7.33 -13.11 -7.08
CA GLY A 3 -6.15 -13.38 -6.28
C GLY A 3 -4.93 -13.32 -7.19
N LEU A 4 -4.01 -12.42 -6.86
CA LEU A 4 -2.72 -12.31 -7.56
C LEU A 4 -1.99 -13.67 -7.52
N PRO A 5 -1.19 -14.01 -8.54
CA PRO A 5 -0.67 -15.36 -8.72
C PRO A 5 0.40 -15.71 -7.67
N ASP A 6 0.30 -16.90 -7.10
CA ASP A 6 1.24 -17.53 -6.14
C ASP A 6 2.73 -17.42 -6.51
N ALA A 7 3.03 -17.20 -7.78
CA ALA A 7 4.40 -17.20 -8.31
C ALA A 7 5.33 -16.14 -7.70
N VAL A 8 4.82 -14.99 -7.26
CA VAL A 8 5.65 -13.94 -6.61
C VAL A 8 6.00 -14.31 -5.17
N LEU A 9 5.20 -15.16 -4.53
CA LEU A 9 5.30 -15.54 -3.11
C LEU A 9 6.07 -16.86 -2.89
N ALA A 10 6.33 -17.63 -3.96
CA ALA A 10 6.81 -19.00 -3.88
C ALA A 10 8.25 -19.17 -3.33
N ASN A 11 9.06 -18.10 -3.23
CA ASN A 11 10.48 -18.19 -2.86
C ASN A 11 10.89 -17.30 -1.66
N ARG A 12 9.96 -16.58 -1.03
CA ARG A 12 10.22 -15.81 0.20
C ARG A 12 9.27 -16.24 1.29
N SER A 13 9.79 -16.49 2.48
CA SER A 13 8.96 -16.67 3.67
C SER A 13 8.09 -15.44 3.91
N ARG A 14 6.94 -15.65 4.57
CA ARG A 14 6.02 -14.55 4.90
C ARG A 14 6.67 -13.47 5.77
N LEU A 15 7.68 -13.83 6.56
CA LEU A 15 8.50 -12.90 7.33
C LEU A 15 9.41 -12.07 6.42
N GLU A 16 10.12 -12.68 5.46
CA GLU A 16 10.97 -11.94 4.50
C GLU A 16 10.15 -10.98 3.63
N LEU A 17 8.93 -11.37 3.26
CA LEU A 17 8.00 -10.48 2.54
C LEU A 17 7.56 -9.31 3.41
N ALA A 18 7.24 -9.54 4.68
CA ALA A 18 6.87 -8.46 5.60
C ALA A 18 8.01 -7.45 5.76
N ILE A 19 9.25 -7.93 5.93
CA ILE A 19 10.45 -7.08 6.03
C ILE A 19 10.67 -6.29 4.72
N ALA A 20 10.52 -6.93 3.56
CA ALA A 20 10.68 -6.27 2.28
C ALA A 20 9.60 -5.19 2.06
N ILE A 21 8.36 -5.46 2.44
CA ILE A 21 7.26 -4.49 2.38
C ILE A 21 7.53 -3.30 3.29
N ASP A 22 7.99 -3.55 4.53
CA ASP A 22 8.30 -2.49 5.49
C ASP A 22 9.38 -1.53 4.94
N ALA A 23 10.48 -2.06 4.42
CA ALA A 23 11.52 -1.26 3.79
C ALA A 23 11.01 -0.46 2.57
N LEU A 24 10.18 -1.08 1.74
CA LEU A 24 9.56 -0.39 0.59
C LEU A 24 8.58 0.70 1.02
N LEU A 25 7.92 0.54 2.17
CA LEU A 25 7.04 1.57 2.71
C LEU A 25 7.84 2.78 3.23
N GLU A 26 9.01 2.58 3.83
CA GLU A 26 9.93 3.68 4.15
C GLU A 26 10.41 4.43 2.90
N GLU A 27 10.68 3.70 1.81
CA GLU A 27 11.03 4.32 0.52
C GLU A 27 9.84 5.08 -0.10
N LEU A 28 8.64 4.51 -0.04
CA LEU A 28 7.42 5.14 -0.54
C LEU A 28 7.13 6.45 0.21
N GLU A 29 7.38 6.49 1.52
CA GLU A 29 7.20 7.72 2.32
C GLU A 29 8.10 8.87 1.81
N LYS A 30 9.34 8.55 1.41
CA LYS A 30 10.28 9.53 0.86
C LYS A 30 9.81 10.10 -0.48
N GLU A 31 9.13 9.31 -1.30
CA GLU A 31 8.51 9.79 -2.55
C GLU A 31 7.18 10.51 -2.31
N SER A 32 6.35 9.99 -1.40
CA SER A 32 5.05 10.54 -1.07
C SER A 32 4.55 10.05 0.28
N GLN A 33 4.65 10.93 1.28
CA GLN A 33 4.10 10.69 2.61
C GLN A 33 2.59 10.38 2.57
N GLN A 34 1.85 11.02 1.66
CA GLN A 34 0.42 10.77 1.48
C GLN A 34 0.13 9.33 1.03
N ARG A 35 0.93 8.76 0.12
CA ARG A 35 0.76 7.36 -0.33
C ARG A 35 1.08 6.37 0.78
N ARG A 36 2.12 6.64 1.59
CA ARG A 36 2.42 5.85 2.80
C ARG A 36 1.24 5.84 3.76
N ALA A 37 0.70 7.02 4.07
CA ALA A 37 -0.43 7.18 4.99
C ALA A 37 -1.69 6.45 4.49
N VAL A 38 -2.01 6.56 3.19
CA VAL A 38 -3.14 5.83 2.60
C VAL A 38 -2.97 4.31 2.75
N VAL A 39 -1.75 3.79 2.64
CA VAL A 39 -1.49 2.35 2.87
C VAL A 39 -1.69 1.97 4.33
N GLU A 40 -1.21 2.78 5.28
CA GLU A 40 -1.41 2.53 6.72
C GLU A 40 -2.88 2.46 7.10
N LEU A 41 -3.64 3.49 6.72
CA LEU A 41 -5.05 3.58 7.06
C LEU A 41 -5.85 2.41 6.45
N LYS A 42 -5.66 2.12 5.17
CA LYS A 42 -6.46 1.11 4.48
C LYS A 42 -6.05 -0.33 4.75
N PHE A 43 -4.75 -0.58 4.85
CA PHE A 43 -4.24 -1.95 4.92
C PHE A 43 -3.97 -2.40 6.36
N PHE A 44 -3.41 -1.53 7.20
CA PHE A 44 -3.03 -1.90 8.56
C PHE A 44 -4.13 -1.58 9.57
N LEU A 45 -4.79 -0.44 9.43
CA LEU A 45 -5.88 -0.04 10.33
C LEU A 45 -7.26 -0.49 9.81
N GLY A 46 -7.35 -0.91 8.55
CA GLY A 46 -8.55 -1.50 7.97
C GLY A 46 -9.69 -0.52 7.68
N LEU A 47 -9.38 0.76 7.55
CA LEU A 47 -10.36 1.82 7.28
C LEU A 47 -10.95 1.67 5.87
N THR A 48 -12.20 2.10 5.72
CA THR A 48 -12.83 2.27 4.40
C THR A 48 -12.22 3.45 3.64
N ASP A 49 -12.56 3.56 2.35
CA ASP A 49 -12.09 4.68 1.54
C ASP A 49 -12.60 6.03 2.08
N GLU A 50 -13.85 6.08 2.54
CA GLU A 50 -14.46 7.28 3.09
C GLU A 50 -13.83 7.66 4.44
N GLU A 51 -13.60 6.69 5.31
CA GLU A 51 -12.97 6.91 6.62
C GLU A 51 -11.53 7.41 6.46
N ALA A 52 -10.75 6.75 5.60
CA ALA A 52 -9.37 7.14 5.33
C ALA A 52 -9.29 8.50 4.62
N ALA A 53 -10.28 8.85 3.79
CA ALA A 53 -10.32 10.13 3.10
C ALA A 53 -10.59 11.25 4.10
N GLY A 54 -11.54 11.04 5.00
CA GLY A 54 -11.82 11.95 6.11
C GLY A 54 -10.62 12.10 7.07
N ALA A 55 -9.93 11.01 7.39
CA ALA A 55 -8.76 11.04 8.27
C ALA A 55 -7.56 11.83 7.70
N LEU A 56 -7.44 11.92 6.36
CA LEU A 56 -6.37 12.64 5.67
C LEU A 56 -6.79 13.99 5.11
N ASP A 57 -8.03 14.43 5.36
CA ASP A 57 -8.63 15.63 4.76
C ASP A 57 -8.52 15.65 3.21
N LEU A 58 -8.82 14.49 2.60
CA LEU A 58 -8.80 14.29 1.15
C LEU A 58 -10.21 14.09 0.61
N THR A 59 -10.39 14.39 -0.68
CA THR A 59 -11.57 13.88 -1.39
C THR A 59 -11.46 12.37 -1.58
N LEU A 60 -12.60 11.68 -1.64
CA LEU A 60 -12.67 10.24 -1.93
C LEU A 60 -11.90 9.87 -3.22
N GLN A 61 -12.04 10.69 -4.25
CA GLN A 61 -11.35 10.49 -5.53
C GLN A 61 -9.83 10.60 -5.39
N THR A 62 -9.35 11.59 -4.63
CA THR A 62 -7.92 11.76 -4.37
C THR A 62 -7.37 10.58 -3.60
N LEU A 63 -8.06 10.12 -2.55
CA LEU A 63 -7.65 8.95 -1.79
C LEU A 63 -7.57 7.70 -2.67
N GLN A 64 -8.59 7.45 -3.49
CA GLN A 64 -8.62 6.28 -4.38
C GLN A 64 -7.47 6.30 -5.39
N ARG A 65 -7.15 7.49 -5.92
CA ARG A 65 -5.99 7.68 -6.80
C ARG A 65 -4.68 7.38 -6.07
N GLU A 66 -4.47 7.96 -4.89
CA GLU A 66 -3.23 7.71 -4.13
C GLU A 66 -3.11 6.25 -3.70
N TRP A 67 -4.21 5.59 -3.34
CA TRP A 67 -4.23 4.15 -3.05
C TRP A 67 -3.81 3.31 -4.25
N TYR A 68 -4.35 3.62 -5.44
CA TYR A 68 -3.97 2.94 -6.67
C TYR A 68 -2.48 3.15 -6.98
N CYS A 69 -2.00 4.38 -6.89
CA CYS A 69 -0.60 4.72 -7.11
C CYS A 69 0.33 4.01 -6.10
N ALA A 70 -0.01 4.00 -4.82
CA ALA A 70 0.77 3.34 -3.78
C ALA A 70 0.89 1.83 -4.04
N ARG A 71 -0.22 1.15 -4.34
CA ARG A 71 -0.20 -0.27 -4.66
C ARG A 71 0.64 -0.56 -5.89
N ARG A 72 0.44 0.20 -6.98
CA ARG A 72 1.22 0.05 -8.21
C ARG A 72 2.72 0.17 -7.93
N TRP A 73 3.11 1.19 -7.18
CA TRP A 73 4.51 1.46 -6.81
C TRP A 73 5.12 0.30 -6.03
N LEU A 74 4.39 -0.26 -5.05
CA LEU A 74 4.84 -1.40 -4.24
C LEU A 74 4.99 -2.66 -5.10
N PHE A 75 4.01 -2.97 -5.96
CA PHE A 75 4.06 -4.14 -6.83
C PHE A 75 5.17 -4.06 -7.89
N GLU A 76 5.49 -2.86 -8.39
CA GLU A 76 6.58 -2.67 -9.34
C GLU A 76 7.96 -2.95 -8.70
N ARG A 77 8.11 -2.75 -7.38
CA ARG A 77 9.37 -2.94 -6.64
C ARG A 77 9.47 -4.27 -5.88
N LEU A 78 8.35 -4.96 -5.66
CA LEU A 78 8.31 -6.28 -5.03
C LEU A 78 8.69 -7.43 -5.99
N LYS A 79 8.60 -7.21 -7.30
CA LYS A 79 9.05 -8.17 -8.33
C LYS A 79 10.54 -8.46 -8.21
#